data_AF-A0A9P3EAE9-F1
#
_entry.id   AF-A0A9P3EAE9-F1
#
_cell.length_a   1.000
_cell.length_b   1.000
_cell.length_c   1.000
_cell.angle_alpha   90.00
_cell.angle_beta   90.00
_cell.angle_gamma   90.00
#
_symmetry.space_group_name_H-M   'P 1'
#
loop_
_entity.id
_entity.type
_entity.pdbx_description
1 polymer ?
#
loop_
_entity_poly.entity_id
_entity_poly.type
_entity_poly.pdbx_seq_one_letter_code
_entity_poly.pdbx_strand_id
1 'polypeptide(L)'
;MIAQTYQCFAYNGAVIDSRIVRPGPHAHPDWEDFGKQVGLFRDWTVQNDFDFQTNSSLSIVVFGINDVKNMAREHPRENDTANIIALAASVQRNMAYLYSLGLRNFLLSPSTPIDLTPQATLSSKGGFEDRFLTKQLNERLNALLRTLSQRFEQAHPGANVMYFDQDAYIRIIYEWPELFGVTDIKRFMFMLKGEMLDRGRVGFL
;
A
#
# COMPACT_ATOMS: atom_id res chain seq x y z
N MET A 1 -0.45 23.59 -24.00
CA MET A 1 0.13 22.87 -22.84
C MET A 1 -1.02 22.37 -22.01
N ILE A 2 -1.18 21.06 -21.86
CA ILE A 2 -2.16 20.49 -20.91
C ILE A 2 -1.44 20.45 -19.56
N ALA A 3 -1.92 21.21 -18.57
CA ALA A 3 -1.40 21.13 -17.22
C ALA A 3 -1.73 19.75 -16.66
N GLN A 4 -0.71 18.97 -16.31
CA GLN A 4 -0.93 17.72 -15.57
C GLN A 4 -1.34 18.09 -14.14
N THR A 5 -2.52 17.65 -13.73
CA THR A 5 -3.01 17.84 -12.36
C THR A 5 -2.77 16.54 -11.57
N TYR A 6 -2.26 16.69 -10.35
CA TYR A 6 -2.07 15.58 -9.41
C TYR A 6 -3.02 15.79 -8.23
N GLN A 7 -3.88 14.81 -7.97
CA GLN A 7 -4.79 14.81 -6.84
C GLN A 7 -4.49 13.59 -5.97
N CYS A 8 -4.20 13.82 -4.68
CA CYS A 8 -3.86 12.77 -3.73
C CYS A 8 -4.99 12.60 -2.72
N PHE A 9 -5.52 11.38 -2.63
CA PHE A 9 -6.48 10.96 -1.59
C PHE A 9 -5.85 10.00 -0.58
N ALA A 10 -4.55 9.69 -0.73
CA ALA A 10 -3.85 8.77 0.15
C ALA A 10 -3.69 9.38 1.55
N TYR A 11 -3.91 8.55 2.57
CA TYR A 11 -3.76 8.95 3.97
C TYR A 11 -2.80 8.01 4.71
N ASN A 12 -1.95 8.59 5.56
CA ASN A 12 -1.01 7.80 6.36
C ASN A 12 -1.75 6.94 7.39
N GLY A 13 -1.36 5.67 7.51
CA GLY A 13 -2.02 4.72 8.41
C GLY A 13 -3.32 4.12 7.88
N ALA A 14 -3.77 4.51 6.68
CA ALA A 14 -4.95 3.90 6.07
C ALA A 14 -4.73 2.41 5.77
N VAL A 15 -5.78 1.63 6.00
CA VAL A 15 -5.85 0.20 5.67
C VAL A 15 -6.70 0.00 4.41
N ILE A 16 -6.77 -1.23 3.90
CA ILE A 16 -7.63 -1.56 2.75
C ILE A 16 -9.11 -1.55 3.17
N ASP A 17 -9.44 -2.13 4.32
CA ASP A 17 -10.81 -2.21 4.85
C ASP A 17 -10.80 -2.23 6.38
N SER A 18 -11.26 -1.15 7.00
CA SER A 18 -11.26 -0.94 8.45
C SER A 18 -12.12 -1.95 9.23
N ARG A 19 -13.03 -2.64 8.55
CA ARG A 19 -13.88 -3.68 9.14
C ARG A 19 -13.16 -5.04 9.25
N ILE A 20 -12.09 -5.24 8.46
CA ILE A 20 -11.30 -6.48 8.46
C ILE A 20 -10.07 -6.29 9.35
N VAL A 21 -9.30 -5.25 9.11
CA VAL A 21 -8.13 -4.88 9.89
C VAL A 21 -8.37 -3.50 10.46
N ARG A 22 -8.25 -3.34 11.78
CA ARG A 22 -8.45 -2.02 12.37
C ARG A 22 -7.28 -1.11 11.99
N PRO A 23 -7.53 0.14 11.58
CA PRO A 23 -6.48 1.13 11.42
C PRO A 23 -5.71 1.32 12.73
N GLY A 24 -4.42 1.67 12.63
CA GLY A 24 -3.60 1.94 13.80
C GLY A 24 -4.06 3.22 14.54
N PRO A 25 -3.58 3.46 15.77
CA PRO A 25 -4.03 4.58 16.62
C PRO A 25 -3.73 5.99 16.05
N HIS A 26 -2.93 6.07 14.98
CA HIS A 26 -2.59 7.32 14.31
C HIS A 26 -3.40 7.56 13.02
N ALA A 27 -4.30 6.64 12.65
CA ALA A 27 -5.17 6.83 11.50
C ALA A 27 -6.23 7.89 11.80
N HIS A 28 -6.54 8.71 10.80
CA HIS A 28 -7.60 9.71 10.90
C HIS A 28 -8.96 9.04 10.68
N PRO A 29 -9.97 9.29 11.54
CA PRO A 29 -11.24 8.57 11.51
C PRO A 29 -11.97 8.71 10.18
N ASP A 30 -11.85 9.86 9.52
CA ASP A 30 -12.56 10.10 8.27
C ASP A 30 -11.95 9.34 7.08
N TRP A 31 -10.65 8.99 7.09
CA TRP A 31 -9.90 8.57 5.88
C TRP A 31 -9.18 7.23 6.12
N GLU A 32 -9.73 6.47 7.06
CA GLU A 32 -9.08 5.32 7.67
C GLU A 32 -8.90 4.11 6.75
N ASP A 33 -9.65 4.04 5.65
CA ASP A 33 -9.53 2.95 4.67
C ASP A 33 -9.71 3.38 3.21
N PHE A 34 -9.37 2.47 2.29
CA PHE A 34 -9.46 2.68 0.85
C PHE A 34 -10.89 3.02 0.39
N GLY A 35 -11.91 2.41 0.98
CA GLY A 35 -13.31 2.68 0.63
C GLY A 35 -13.71 4.13 0.91
N LYS A 36 -13.28 4.68 2.05
CA LYS A 36 -13.50 6.10 2.36
C LYS A 36 -12.74 7.02 1.41
N GLN A 37 -11.51 6.70 1.05
CA GLN A 37 -10.72 7.49 0.08
C GLN A 37 -11.37 7.49 -1.31
N VAL A 38 -11.95 6.37 -1.74
CA VAL A 38 -12.76 6.29 -2.97
C VAL A 38 -14.03 7.14 -2.87
N GLY A 39 -14.68 7.16 -1.71
CA GLY A 39 -15.81 8.06 -1.44
C GLY A 39 -15.44 9.54 -1.56
N LEU A 40 -14.29 9.94 -1.01
CA LEU A 40 -13.76 11.30 -1.15
C LEU A 40 -13.47 11.67 -2.61
N PHE A 41 -12.89 10.74 -3.38
CA PHE A 41 -12.69 10.94 -4.81
C PHE A 41 -14.01 11.16 -5.55
N ARG A 42 -15.03 10.32 -5.29
CA ARG A 42 -16.37 10.49 -5.86
C ARG A 42 -16.93 11.88 -5.52
N ASP A 43 -16.91 12.26 -4.25
CA ASP A 43 -17.49 13.54 -3.82
C ASP A 43 -16.74 14.71 -4.45
N TRP A 44 -15.42 14.61 -4.57
CA TRP A 44 -14.59 15.57 -5.27
C TRP A 44 -14.96 15.66 -6.76
N THR A 45 -15.18 14.55 -7.46
CA THR A 45 -15.60 14.59 -8.88
C THR A 45 -16.97 15.26 -9.08
N VAL A 46 -17.87 15.17 -8.10
CA VAL A 46 -19.19 15.82 -8.15
C VAL A 46 -19.10 17.32 -7.84
N GLN A 47 -18.23 17.70 -6.90
CA GLN A 47 -18.08 19.08 -6.44
C GLN A 47 -17.29 19.97 -7.41
N ASN A 48 -16.47 19.37 -8.26
CA ASN A 48 -15.61 20.11 -9.17
C ASN A 48 -16.18 20.05 -10.59
N ASP A 49 -16.69 21.19 -11.07
CA ASP A 49 -17.33 21.36 -12.38
C ASP A 49 -16.33 21.45 -13.55
N PHE A 50 -15.25 20.67 -13.50
CA PHE A 50 -14.34 20.55 -14.63
C PHE A 50 -14.51 19.19 -15.29
N ASP A 51 -14.27 19.17 -16.61
CA ASP A 51 -14.40 17.98 -17.45
C ASP A 51 -13.27 16.97 -17.12
N PHE A 52 -13.40 16.30 -15.98
CA PHE A 52 -12.46 15.30 -15.51
C PHE A 52 -12.42 14.14 -16.50
N GLN A 53 -11.35 14.09 -17.29
CA GLN A 53 -11.13 13.06 -18.29
C GLN A 53 -10.76 11.74 -17.60
N THR A 54 -11.76 10.99 -17.15
CA THR A 54 -11.59 9.72 -16.44
C THR A 54 -10.82 8.69 -17.27
N ASN A 55 -10.93 8.76 -18.59
CA ASN A 55 -10.27 7.87 -19.55
C ASN A 55 -8.78 8.21 -19.79
N SER A 56 -8.35 9.44 -19.54
CA SER A 56 -6.95 9.88 -19.66
C SER A 56 -6.27 10.06 -18.32
N SER A 57 -6.94 9.68 -17.23
CA SER A 57 -6.41 9.73 -15.87
C SER A 57 -5.81 8.39 -15.47
N LEU A 58 -4.75 8.42 -14.66
CA LEU A 58 -4.15 7.24 -14.04
C LEU A 58 -4.52 7.21 -12.56
N SER A 59 -5.23 6.16 -12.13
CA SER A 59 -5.49 5.89 -10.72
C SER A 59 -4.36 5.03 -10.14
N ILE A 60 -3.61 5.58 -9.19
CA ILE A 60 -2.53 4.86 -8.49
C ILE A 60 -3.06 4.37 -7.14
N VAL A 61 -3.01 3.06 -6.93
CA VAL A 61 -3.51 2.40 -5.71
C VAL A 61 -2.32 1.78 -4.97
N VAL A 62 -2.03 2.30 -3.77
CA VAL A 62 -0.92 1.86 -2.91
C VAL A 62 -1.43 1.53 -1.52
N PHE A 63 -1.51 0.23 -1.18
CA PHE A 63 -2.04 -0.24 0.10
C PHE A 63 -1.39 -1.56 0.54
N GLY A 64 -1.64 -1.96 1.78
CA GLY A 64 -1.25 -3.27 2.33
C GLY A 64 -0.23 -3.21 3.45
N ILE A 65 0.60 -2.15 3.52
CA ILE A 65 1.63 -2.03 4.56
C ILE A 65 1.01 -1.99 5.96
N ASN A 66 -0.01 -1.15 6.17
CA ASN A 66 -0.67 -1.02 7.47
C ASN A 66 -1.48 -2.25 7.81
N ASP A 67 -2.14 -2.85 6.82
CA ASP A 67 -2.89 -4.10 6.97
C ASP A 67 -2.00 -5.21 7.49
N VAL A 68 -0.89 -5.47 6.80
CA VAL A 68 0.06 -6.54 7.15
C VAL A 68 0.72 -6.26 8.51
N LYS A 69 1.11 -5.02 8.80
CA LYS A 69 1.69 -4.64 10.10
C LYS A 69 0.70 -4.84 11.24
N ASN A 70 -0.52 -4.36 11.09
CA ASN A 70 -1.54 -4.46 12.14
C ASN A 70 -1.93 -5.91 12.35
N MET A 71 -2.10 -6.70 11.27
CA MET A 71 -2.35 -8.13 11.37
C MET A 71 -1.24 -8.87 12.13
N ALA A 72 0.02 -8.59 11.80
CA ALA A 72 1.15 -9.26 12.45
C ALA A 72 1.32 -8.90 13.94
N ARG A 73 0.91 -7.69 14.35
CA ARG A 73 1.16 -7.14 15.70
C ARG A 73 -0.02 -7.20 16.66
N GLU A 74 -1.22 -6.93 16.15
CA GLU A 74 -2.35 -6.53 17.00
C GLU A 74 -3.58 -7.45 16.84
N HIS A 75 -3.61 -8.32 15.82
CA HIS A 75 -4.76 -9.17 15.53
C HIS A 75 -4.59 -10.62 16.00
N PRO A 76 -5.69 -11.30 16.40
CA PRO A 76 -5.71 -12.75 16.55
C PRO A 76 -5.34 -13.43 15.23
N ARG A 77 -4.30 -14.27 15.27
CA ARG A 77 -3.71 -14.90 14.08
C ARG A 77 -4.58 -15.97 13.42
N GLU A 78 -5.61 -16.45 14.12
CA GLU A 78 -6.50 -17.53 13.67
C GLU A 78 -7.21 -17.22 12.34
N ASN A 79 -7.37 -15.94 12.01
CA ASN A 79 -8.09 -15.48 10.82
C ASN A 79 -7.20 -14.88 9.74
N ASP A 80 -5.87 -14.97 9.83
CA ASP A 80 -4.96 -14.26 8.92
C ASP A 80 -5.20 -14.58 7.44
N THR A 81 -5.34 -15.87 7.11
CA THR A 81 -5.60 -16.30 5.73
C THR A 81 -6.94 -15.76 5.21
N ALA A 82 -7.99 -15.83 6.03
CA ALA A 82 -9.32 -15.33 5.65
C ALA A 82 -9.31 -13.81 5.47
N ASN A 83 -8.63 -13.10 6.37
CA ASN A 83 -8.48 -11.64 6.32
C ASN A 83 -7.72 -11.20 5.06
N ILE A 84 -6.58 -11.82 4.73
CA ILE A 84 -5.82 -11.51 3.51
C ILE A 84 -6.66 -11.69 2.25
N ILE A 85 -7.45 -12.77 2.15
CA ILE A 85 -8.38 -12.99 1.04
C ILE A 85 -9.45 -11.90 0.99
N ALA A 86 -10.04 -11.56 2.13
CA ALA A 86 -11.10 -10.56 2.22
C ALA A 86 -10.59 -9.13 1.90
N LEU A 87 -9.36 -8.79 2.30
CA LEU A 87 -8.69 -7.54 1.96
C LEU A 87 -8.47 -7.44 0.45
N ALA A 88 -7.90 -8.47 -0.17
CA ALA A 88 -7.71 -8.53 -1.61
C ALA A 88 -9.05 -8.34 -2.37
N ALA A 89 -10.11 -9.03 -1.93
CA ALA A 89 -11.45 -8.83 -2.48
C ALA A 89 -11.98 -7.40 -2.27
N SER A 90 -11.61 -6.73 -1.19
CA SER A 90 -11.98 -5.32 -0.95
C SER A 90 -11.27 -4.35 -1.90
N VAL A 91 -9.99 -4.59 -2.20
CA VAL A 91 -9.28 -3.85 -3.27
C VAL A 91 -10.03 -4.00 -4.60
N GLN A 92 -10.41 -5.22 -4.97
CA GLN A 92 -11.15 -5.47 -6.21
C GLN A 92 -12.48 -4.71 -6.27
N ARG A 93 -13.26 -4.72 -5.18
CA ARG A 93 -14.54 -3.99 -5.10
C ARG A 93 -14.35 -2.48 -5.27
N ASN A 94 -13.35 -1.91 -4.61
CA ASN A 94 -13.05 -0.48 -4.70
C ASN A 94 -12.56 -0.10 -6.11
N MET A 95 -11.70 -0.91 -6.73
CA MET A 95 -11.29 -0.70 -8.12
C MET A 95 -12.48 -0.80 -9.09
N ALA A 96 -13.41 -1.74 -8.87
CA ALA A 96 -14.60 -1.89 -9.70
C ALA A 96 -15.51 -0.66 -9.58
N TYR A 97 -15.60 -0.08 -8.40
CA TYR A 97 -16.33 1.17 -8.18
C TYR A 97 -15.63 2.37 -8.86
N LEU A 98 -14.32 2.48 -8.76
CA LEU A 98 -13.57 3.51 -9.50
C LEU A 98 -13.78 3.36 -11.02
N TYR A 99 -13.82 2.13 -11.54
CA TYR A 99 -14.13 1.87 -12.94
C TYR A 99 -15.58 2.26 -13.30
N SER A 100 -16.55 2.04 -12.42
CA SER A 100 -17.94 2.48 -12.65
C SER A 100 -18.08 4.00 -12.65
N LEU A 101 -17.17 4.73 -11.99
CA LEU A 101 -17.02 6.19 -12.09
C LEU A 101 -16.29 6.66 -13.37
N GLY A 102 -15.97 5.74 -14.29
CA GLY A 102 -15.40 6.06 -15.59
C GLY A 102 -13.88 5.93 -15.68
N LEU A 103 -13.16 5.65 -14.57
CA LEU A 103 -11.72 5.44 -14.63
C LEU A 103 -11.39 4.19 -15.46
N ARG A 104 -10.33 4.28 -16.27
CA ARG A 104 -9.89 3.19 -17.14
C ARG A 104 -8.47 2.73 -16.89
N ASN A 105 -7.57 3.61 -16.42
CA ASN A 105 -6.16 3.26 -16.24
C ASN A 105 -5.84 3.15 -14.75
N PHE A 106 -5.31 1.98 -14.36
CA PHE A 106 -4.98 1.67 -12.98
C PHE A 106 -3.53 1.22 -12.86
N LEU A 107 -2.82 1.77 -11.88
CA LEU A 107 -1.56 1.25 -11.40
C LEU A 107 -1.78 0.70 -9.99
N LEU A 108 -1.71 -0.63 -9.84
CA LEU A 108 -1.73 -1.30 -8.55
C LEU A 108 -0.27 -1.54 -8.11
N SER A 109 0.15 -0.80 -7.09
CA SER A 109 1.46 -0.96 -6.46
C SER A 109 1.24 -1.54 -5.06
N PRO A 110 1.44 -2.85 -4.86
CA PRO A 110 1.18 -3.50 -3.61
C PRO A 110 2.29 -3.17 -2.59
N SER A 111 2.19 -3.75 -1.40
CA SER A 111 3.06 -3.42 -0.28
C SER A 111 4.54 -3.77 -0.53
N THR A 112 5.43 -2.83 -0.17
CA THR A 112 6.90 -2.95 -0.13
C THR A 112 7.37 -4.05 0.83
N PRO A 113 8.64 -4.50 0.80
CA PRO A 113 9.12 -5.53 1.71
C PRO A 113 9.26 -4.96 3.14
N ILE A 114 8.22 -5.18 3.95
CA ILE A 114 8.14 -4.63 5.32
C ILE A 114 9.22 -5.27 6.22
N ASP A 115 9.60 -6.52 5.93
CA ASP A 115 10.67 -7.27 6.60
C ASP A 115 12.07 -6.65 6.43
N LEU A 116 12.25 -5.76 5.46
CA LEU A 116 13.50 -5.04 5.23
C LEU A 116 13.51 -3.62 5.82
N THR A 117 12.41 -3.21 6.48
CA THR A 117 12.36 -1.91 7.13
C THR A 117 13.31 -1.86 8.33
N PRO A 118 13.82 -0.68 8.71
CA PRO A 118 14.63 -0.54 9.92
C PRO A 118 13.97 -1.14 11.16
N GLN A 119 12.65 -0.96 11.30
CA GLN A 119 11.88 -1.52 12.42
C GLN A 119 11.96 -3.05 12.50
N ALA A 120 12.05 -3.74 11.36
CA ALA A 120 12.15 -5.20 11.28
C ALA A 120 13.56 -5.75 11.60
N THR A 121 14.55 -4.88 11.70
CA THR A 121 15.97 -5.25 11.90
C THR A 121 16.52 -4.85 13.26
N LEU A 122 15.80 -4.01 14.00
CA LEU A 122 16.18 -3.58 15.34
C LEU A 122 15.62 -4.57 16.38
N SER A 123 16.50 -5.37 17.00
CA SER A 123 16.13 -6.35 18.04
C SER A 123 15.41 -5.74 19.25
N SER A 124 15.59 -4.44 19.51
CA SER A 124 14.93 -3.71 20.59
C SER A 124 13.55 -3.15 20.22
N LYS A 125 13.03 -3.43 19.01
CA LYS A 125 11.74 -2.94 18.52
C LYS A 125 10.87 -4.13 18.11
N GLY A 126 9.55 -4.01 18.36
CA GLY A 126 8.59 -5.10 18.08
C GLY A 126 8.55 -5.61 16.64
N GLY A 127 9.09 -4.86 15.67
CA GLY A 127 9.18 -5.32 14.29
C GLY A 127 10.15 -6.48 14.06
N PHE A 128 11.14 -6.68 14.93
CA PHE A 128 12.09 -7.79 14.76
C PHE A 128 11.44 -9.14 15.02
N GLU A 129 10.51 -9.19 15.98
CA GLU A 129 9.82 -10.42 16.39
C GLU A 129 8.78 -10.87 15.36
N ASP A 130 8.11 -9.90 14.70
CA ASP A 130 7.02 -10.17 13.76
C ASP A 130 7.46 -10.30 12.29
N ARG A 131 8.70 -9.92 11.94
CA ARG A 131 9.17 -9.79 10.55
C ARG A 131 8.91 -10.99 9.65
N PHE A 132 9.00 -12.22 10.17
CA PHE A 132 8.78 -13.43 9.37
C PHE A 132 7.31 -13.62 9.03
N LEU A 133 6.42 -13.34 10.00
CA LEU A 133 4.99 -13.34 9.77
C LEU A 133 4.61 -12.20 8.83
N THR A 134 5.14 -11.00 9.07
CA THR A 134 4.95 -9.84 8.19
C THR A 134 5.36 -10.15 6.76
N LYS A 135 6.55 -10.75 6.54
CA LYS A 135 7.00 -11.19 5.21
C LYS A 135 5.99 -12.15 4.57
N GLN A 136 5.59 -13.18 5.29
CA GLN A 136 4.66 -14.19 4.79
C GLN A 136 3.29 -13.59 4.42
N LEU A 137 2.74 -12.72 5.25
CA LEU A 137 1.47 -12.03 4.99
C LEU A 137 1.60 -11.07 3.79
N ASN A 138 2.73 -10.35 3.69
CA ASN A 138 3.02 -9.46 2.57
C ASN A 138 3.07 -10.21 1.24
N GLU A 139 3.82 -11.31 1.17
CA GLU A 139 3.94 -12.16 -0.02
C GLU A 139 2.58 -12.73 -0.44
N ARG A 140 1.77 -13.18 0.52
CA ARG A 140 0.41 -13.70 0.25
C ARG A 140 -0.51 -12.61 -0.29
N LEU A 141 -0.51 -11.43 0.32
CA LEU A 141 -1.33 -10.31 -0.14
C LEU A 141 -0.93 -9.90 -1.56
N ASN A 142 0.37 -9.71 -1.80
CA ASN A 142 0.90 -9.29 -3.10
C ASN A 142 0.58 -10.31 -4.20
N ALA A 143 0.70 -11.62 -3.91
CA ALA A 143 0.32 -12.68 -4.85
C ALA A 143 -1.17 -12.66 -5.22
N LEU A 144 -2.06 -12.42 -4.25
CA LEU A 144 -3.48 -12.27 -4.51
C LEU A 144 -3.79 -11.00 -5.31
N LEU A 145 -3.15 -9.88 -4.98
CA LEU A 145 -3.31 -8.61 -5.70
C LEU A 145 -2.85 -8.72 -7.17
N ARG A 146 -1.76 -9.44 -7.43
CA ARG A 146 -1.30 -9.74 -8.80
C ARG A 146 -2.31 -10.57 -9.59
N THR A 147 -2.87 -11.60 -8.95
CA THR A 147 -3.89 -12.44 -9.59
C THR A 147 -5.18 -11.63 -9.84
N LEU A 148 -5.54 -10.76 -8.90
CA LEU A 148 -6.68 -9.87 -9.01
C LEU A 148 -6.55 -8.85 -10.12
N SER A 149 -5.38 -8.24 -10.32
CA SER A 149 -5.19 -7.26 -11.40
C SER A 149 -5.45 -7.89 -12.77
N GLN A 150 -4.98 -9.12 -12.99
CA GLN A 150 -5.23 -9.88 -14.21
C GLN A 150 -6.72 -10.20 -14.40
N ARG A 151 -7.38 -10.67 -13.33
CA ARG A 151 -8.82 -10.96 -13.36
C ARG A 151 -9.67 -9.70 -13.54
N PHE A 152 -9.23 -8.58 -12.99
CA PHE A 152 -9.93 -7.31 -13.09
C PHE A 152 -10.00 -6.85 -14.54
N GLU A 153 -8.87 -6.86 -15.24
CA GLU A 153 -8.78 -6.49 -16.66
C GLU A 153 -9.64 -7.41 -17.55
N GLN A 154 -9.66 -8.71 -17.26
CA GLN A 154 -10.55 -9.67 -17.95
C GLN A 154 -12.04 -9.39 -17.72
N ALA A 155 -12.41 -9.00 -16.50
CA ALA A 155 -13.80 -8.77 -16.11
C ALA A 155 -14.34 -7.37 -16.51
N HIS A 156 -13.47 -6.41 -16.81
CA HIS A 156 -13.84 -5.02 -17.10
C HIS A 156 -13.24 -4.57 -18.44
N PRO A 157 -13.93 -4.84 -19.57
CA PRO A 157 -13.46 -4.45 -20.89
C PRO A 157 -13.10 -2.95 -20.96
N GLY A 158 -11.92 -2.65 -21.51
CA GLY A 158 -11.42 -1.28 -21.62
C GLY A 158 -10.75 -0.74 -20.36
N ALA A 159 -10.66 -1.51 -19.27
CA ALA A 159 -9.70 -1.23 -18.22
C ALA A 159 -8.27 -1.57 -18.70
N ASN A 160 -7.30 -0.77 -18.29
CA ASN A 160 -5.87 -1.03 -18.44
C ASN A 160 -5.29 -1.11 -17.03
N VAL A 161 -4.79 -2.29 -16.64
CA VAL A 161 -4.27 -2.50 -15.27
C VAL A 161 -2.81 -2.89 -15.29
N MET A 162 -1.96 -2.01 -14.77
CA MET A 162 -0.58 -2.33 -14.48
C MET A 162 -0.44 -2.79 -13.03
N TYR A 163 0.15 -3.97 -12.83
CA TYR A 163 0.66 -4.39 -11.52
C TYR A 163 2.16 -4.10 -11.47
N PHE A 164 2.58 -3.25 -10.55
CA PHE A 164 3.99 -2.96 -10.34
C PHE A 164 4.48 -3.71 -9.09
N ASP A 165 5.37 -4.68 -9.26
CA ASP A 165 5.88 -5.45 -8.12
C ASP A 165 6.91 -4.66 -7.31
N GLN A 166 6.40 -3.82 -6.42
CA GLN A 166 7.22 -2.98 -5.56
C GLN A 166 8.05 -3.81 -4.56
N ASP A 167 7.55 -4.97 -4.13
CA ASP A 167 8.31 -5.86 -3.24
C ASP A 167 9.57 -6.38 -3.93
N ALA A 168 9.41 -6.96 -5.13
CA ALA A 168 10.53 -7.46 -5.92
C ALA A 168 11.51 -6.33 -6.30
N TYR A 169 10.99 -5.18 -6.73
CA TYR A 169 11.84 -4.03 -7.11
C TYR A 169 12.72 -3.55 -5.95
N ILE A 170 12.14 -3.36 -4.75
CA ILE A 170 12.90 -2.93 -3.58
C ILE A 170 13.89 -4.02 -3.13
N ARG A 171 13.52 -5.30 -3.20
CA ARG A 171 14.46 -6.38 -2.88
C ARG A 171 15.69 -6.38 -3.79
N ILE A 172 15.51 -6.11 -5.09
CA ILE A 172 16.65 -5.97 -6.04
C ILE A 172 17.56 -4.81 -5.62
N ILE A 173 17.00 -3.67 -5.18
CA ILE A 173 17.81 -2.55 -4.67
C ILE A 173 18.59 -2.94 -3.41
N TYR A 174 17.99 -3.71 -2.51
CA TYR A 174 18.67 -4.19 -1.31
C TYR A 174 19.75 -5.23 -1.62
N GLU A 175 19.56 -6.04 -2.66
CA GLU A 175 20.52 -7.07 -3.07
C GLU A 175 21.72 -6.47 -3.83
N TRP A 176 21.47 -5.47 -4.68
CA TRP A 176 22.47 -4.86 -5.58
C TRP A 176 22.47 -3.32 -5.51
N PRO A 177 22.64 -2.71 -4.33
CA PRO A 177 22.44 -1.27 -4.14
C PRO A 177 23.37 -0.40 -5.00
N GLU A 178 24.60 -0.87 -5.28
CA GLU A 178 25.57 -0.19 -6.12
C GLU A 178 25.12 -0.01 -7.58
N LEU A 179 24.31 -0.92 -8.11
CA LEU A 179 23.72 -0.79 -9.46
C LEU A 179 22.74 0.38 -9.55
N PHE A 180 22.22 0.84 -8.41
CA PHE A 180 21.28 1.95 -8.28
C PHE A 180 21.95 3.21 -7.70
N GLY A 181 23.28 3.21 -7.53
CA GLY A 181 24.00 4.32 -6.89
C GLY A 181 23.71 4.48 -5.39
N VAL A 182 23.11 3.46 -4.76
CA VAL A 182 22.85 3.44 -3.32
C VAL A 182 24.09 2.93 -2.59
N THR A 183 24.60 3.72 -1.65
CA THR A 183 25.81 3.39 -0.87
C THR A 183 25.51 2.94 0.55
N ASP A 184 24.28 3.12 1.02
CA ASP A 184 23.86 2.76 2.37
C ASP A 184 22.42 2.25 2.39
N ILE A 185 22.27 0.95 2.62
CA ILE A 185 20.98 0.27 2.84
C ILE A 185 20.81 -0.16 4.30
N LYS A 186 21.80 0.17 5.14
CA LYS A 186 21.88 -0.30 6.53
C LYS A 186 21.73 0.83 7.53
N ARG A 187 21.72 2.10 7.16
CA ARG A 187 21.48 3.19 8.11
C ARG A 187 20.10 3.75 7.91
N PHE A 188 19.50 4.17 9.01
CA PHE A 188 18.27 4.92 8.98
C PHE A 188 18.42 6.20 9.80
N MET A 189 17.60 7.19 9.46
CA MET A 189 17.47 8.42 10.19
C MET A 189 16.00 8.59 10.53
N PHE A 190 15.68 8.55 11.82
CA PHE A 190 14.30 8.78 12.27
C PHE A 190 14.17 10.21 12.77
N MET A 191 13.30 10.99 12.11
CA MET A 191 12.92 12.32 12.58
C MET A 191 11.51 12.29 13.14
N LEU A 192 11.32 12.82 14.35
CA LEU A 192 10.00 13.01 14.95
C LEU A 192 9.86 14.47 15.33
N LYS A 193 8.82 15.15 14.82
CA LYS A 193 8.53 16.57 15.11
C LYS A 193 9.72 17.52 14.82
N GLY A 194 10.51 17.22 13.79
CA GLY A 194 11.67 18.04 13.40
C GLY A 194 12.95 17.74 14.19
N GLU A 195 12.90 16.84 15.17
CA GLU A 195 14.08 16.40 15.91
C GLU A 195 14.59 15.05 15.39
N MET A 196 15.91 14.95 15.19
CA MET A 196 16.57 13.70 14.83
C MET A 196 16.66 12.83 16.08
N LEU A 197 15.78 11.82 16.17
CA LEU A 197 15.70 10.96 17.35
C LEU A 197 16.68 9.79 17.32
N ASP A 198 17.08 9.32 16.13
CA ASP A 198 17.95 8.15 16.02
C ASP A 198 18.74 8.12 14.69
N ARG A 199 20.03 7.80 14.79
CA ARG A 199 20.91 7.40 13.68
C ARG A 199 21.33 5.96 13.94
N GLY A 200 20.43 5.03 13.68
CA GLY A 200 20.71 3.62 13.88
C GLY A 200 21.33 2.96 12.64
N ARG A 201 22.04 1.85 12.89
CA ARG A 201 22.37 0.86 11.86
C ARG A 201 21.36 -0.28 11.95
N VAL A 202 20.65 -0.56 10.86
CA VAL A 202 19.98 -1.83 10.51
C VAL A 202 21.01 -2.95 10.71
N GLY A 203 20.85 -3.71 11.79
CA GLY A 203 21.85 -4.66 12.26
C GLY A 203 21.65 -6.07 11.73
N PHE A 204 22.74 -6.69 11.27
CA PHE A 204 23.31 -7.84 11.98
C PHE A 204 24.75 -7.44 12.33
N LEU A 205 25.05 -7.34 13.63
CA LEU A 205 26.39 -7.53 14.19
C LEU A 205 26.39 -8.93 14.79
#